data_AF-A0A2H6IF85-F1
#
_entry.id   AF-A0A2H6IF85-F1
#
_cell.length_a   1.000
_cell.length_b   1.000
_cell.length_c   1.000
_cell.angle_alpha   90.00
_cell.angle_beta   90.00
_cell.angle_gamma   90.00
#
_symmetry.space_group_name_H-M   'P 1'
#
loop_
_entity.id
_entity.type
_entity.pdbx_description
1 polymer ?
#
loop_
_entity_poly.entity_id
_entity_poly.type
_entity_poly.pdbx_seq_one_letter_code
_entity_poly.pdbx_strand_id
1 'polypeptide(L)'
;MAEIAKAAKAALGVKADGLEALSSLTEKIKSFGVEDMLIDSGAGSAKEMLEYNTFIRRAAIKKNFKPLGYPVINFAQRSDALFESLVAGLGIAKYASTIVISSAEKWKNLALFTLRQNVYTDPQVPMQVEQKIYKIGEATPDSPLLITTNFSLTYFIVSGEVENSKVPAHLAIMDCEGLSVLTAWAAGKFTGSKIANFIKESGIENEVNHRELIIPGYVAILSGAIEDKLEGWKVTVGPREANALPTFLRSAAA
;
A
#
# COMPACT_ATOMS: atom_id res chain seq x y z
N MET A 1 -40.03 -3.70 -3.86
CA MET A 1 -38.59 -3.62 -3.48
C MET A 1 -38.35 -2.81 -2.22
N ALA A 2 -38.74 -1.52 -2.16
CA ALA A 2 -38.51 -0.69 -0.97
C ALA A 2 -39.10 -1.29 0.33
N GLU A 3 -40.34 -1.76 0.30
CA GLU A 3 -40.98 -2.43 1.46
C GLU A 3 -40.25 -3.71 1.87
N ILE A 4 -39.78 -4.51 0.90
CA ILE A 4 -39.01 -5.74 1.15
C ILE A 4 -37.68 -5.39 1.83
N ALA A 5 -36.95 -4.41 1.29
CA ALA A 5 -35.68 -3.95 1.86
C ALA A 5 -35.87 -3.42 3.29
N LYS A 6 -36.93 -2.64 3.52
CA LYS A 6 -37.28 -2.13 4.85
C LYS A 6 -37.62 -3.24 5.84
N ALA A 7 -38.44 -4.20 5.44
CA ALA A 7 -38.82 -5.34 6.27
C ALA A 7 -37.60 -6.22 6.61
N ALA A 8 -36.70 -6.41 5.64
CA ALA A 8 -35.48 -7.19 5.79
C ALA A 8 -34.32 -6.41 6.45
N LYS A 9 -34.46 -5.09 6.66
CA LYS A 9 -33.36 -4.19 7.07
C LYS A 9 -32.10 -4.36 6.19
N ALA A 10 -32.32 -4.50 4.88
CA ALA A 10 -31.26 -4.72 3.91
C ALA A 10 -30.99 -3.45 3.09
N ALA A 11 -29.73 -3.24 2.71
CA ALA A 11 -29.37 -2.18 1.77
C ALA A 11 -30.01 -2.43 0.41
N LEU A 12 -30.55 -1.37 -0.21
CA LEU A 12 -31.24 -1.46 -1.50
C LEU A 12 -30.38 -0.91 -2.64
N GLY A 13 -30.13 -1.75 -3.64
CA GLY A 13 -29.58 -1.29 -4.93
C GLY A 13 -30.63 -0.51 -5.72
N VAL A 14 -30.31 0.72 -6.13
CA VAL A 14 -31.19 1.61 -6.87
C VAL A 14 -30.56 1.92 -8.23
N LYS A 15 -31.18 1.41 -9.28
CA LYS A 15 -30.73 1.61 -10.66
C LYS A 15 -31.72 2.49 -11.43
N ALA A 16 -31.20 3.46 -12.17
CA ALA A 16 -31.94 4.23 -13.16
C ALA A 16 -31.00 4.71 -14.27
N ASP A 17 -31.55 4.98 -15.45
CA ASP A 17 -30.76 5.42 -16.60
C ASP A 17 -30.50 6.93 -16.54
N GLY A 18 -29.31 7.30 -16.07
CA GLY A 18 -28.87 8.68 -15.92
C GLY A 18 -29.24 9.33 -14.59
N LEU A 19 -28.64 10.49 -14.33
CA LEU A 19 -28.64 11.13 -13.01
C LEU A 19 -30.00 11.71 -12.61
N GLU A 20 -30.80 12.19 -13.57
CA GLU A 20 -32.12 12.79 -13.32
C GLU A 20 -33.13 11.73 -12.87
N ALA A 21 -33.20 10.62 -13.61
CA ALA A 21 -34.03 9.48 -13.27
C ALA A 21 -33.59 8.85 -11.94
N LEU A 22 -32.27 8.75 -11.71
CA LEU A 22 -31.72 8.23 -10.46
C LEU A 22 -32.09 9.11 -9.25
N SER A 23 -31.98 10.44 -9.39
CA SER A 23 -32.34 11.38 -8.32
C SER A 23 -33.83 11.29 -7.97
N SER A 24 -34.69 11.23 -8.98
CA SER A 24 -36.13 11.10 -8.79
C SER A 24 -36.49 9.78 -8.10
N LEU A 25 -35.79 8.69 -8.47
CA LEU A 25 -36.02 7.37 -7.91
C LEU A 25 -35.56 7.27 -6.45
N THR A 26 -34.39 7.82 -6.10
CA THR A 26 -33.88 7.80 -4.72
C THR A 26 -34.75 8.63 -3.78
N GLU A 27 -35.28 9.78 -4.22
CA GLU A 27 -36.25 10.56 -3.44
C GLU A 27 -37.54 9.79 -3.19
N LYS A 28 -38.06 9.14 -4.24
CA LYS A 28 -39.27 8.31 -4.13
C LYS A 28 -39.04 7.14 -3.19
N ILE A 29 -37.89 6.47 -3.24
CA ILE A 29 -37.57 5.36 -2.32
C ILE A 29 -37.44 5.87 -0.88
N LYS A 30 -36.81 7.04 -0.71
CA LYS A 30 -36.66 7.66 0.60
C LYS A 30 -38.02 8.01 1.23
N SER A 31 -39.03 8.40 0.44
CA SER A 31 -40.37 8.67 0.98
C SER A 31 -41.08 7.42 1.53
N PHE A 32 -40.66 6.22 1.14
CA PHE A 32 -41.07 4.95 1.78
C PHE A 32 -40.28 4.61 3.07
N GLY A 33 -39.32 5.45 3.44
CA GLY A 33 -38.49 5.31 4.65
C GLY A 33 -37.32 4.32 4.51
N VAL A 34 -36.78 4.16 3.30
CA VAL A 34 -35.54 3.41 3.05
C VAL A 34 -34.40 4.41 2.85
N GLU A 35 -33.41 4.37 3.74
CA GLU A 35 -32.24 5.26 3.68
C GLU A 35 -30.94 4.52 3.29
N ASP A 36 -30.83 3.23 3.58
CA ASP A 36 -29.68 2.41 3.21
C ASP A 36 -29.74 2.03 1.73
N MET A 37 -29.08 2.82 0.89
CA MET A 37 -29.09 2.65 -0.57
C MET A 37 -27.67 2.59 -1.16
N LEU A 38 -27.52 1.80 -2.23
CA LEU A 38 -26.41 1.88 -3.17
C LEU A 38 -26.98 2.30 -4.53
N ILE A 39 -26.35 3.26 -5.20
CA ILE A 39 -26.89 3.84 -6.44
C ILE A 39 -26.09 3.42 -7.67
N ASP A 40 -26.82 3.07 -8.74
CA ASP A 40 -26.33 2.73 -10.07
C ASP A 40 -26.96 3.68 -11.09
N SER A 41 -26.13 4.49 -11.74
CA SER A 41 -26.55 5.45 -12.78
C SER A 41 -26.82 4.83 -14.15
N GLY A 42 -26.66 3.51 -14.27
CA GLY A 42 -26.82 2.80 -15.54
C GLY A 42 -25.65 3.01 -16.50
N ALA A 43 -24.51 3.53 -16.03
CA ALA A 43 -23.33 3.79 -16.86
C ALA A 43 -22.87 2.51 -17.59
N GLY A 44 -23.02 2.48 -18.91
CA GLY A 44 -22.66 1.33 -19.76
C GLY A 44 -21.22 1.39 -20.27
N SER A 45 -20.65 2.58 -20.37
CA SER A 45 -19.29 2.83 -20.85
C SER A 45 -18.36 3.39 -19.77
N ALA A 46 -17.05 3.25 -19.98
CA ALA A 46 -16.04 3.85 -19.09
C ALA A 46 -16.16 5.39 -19.03
N LYS A 47 -16.53 6.02 -20.15
CA LYS A 47 -16.76 7.47 -20.23
C LYS A 47 -17.91 7.90 -19.32
N GLU A 48 -19.07 7.26 -19.46
CA GLU A 48 -20.24 7.54 -18.62
C GLU A 48 -19.93 7.26 -17.15
N MET A 49 -19.19 6.19 -16.85
CA MET A 49 -18.83 5.85 -15.47
C MET A 49 -17.98 6.96 -14.82
N LEU A 50 -16.95 7.46 -15.53
CA LEU A 50 -16.15 8.59 -15.09
C LEU A 50 -17.01 9.84 -14.85
N GLU A 51 -17.88 10.17 -15.82
CA GLU A 51 -18.73 11.35 -15.82
C GLU A 51 -19.75 11.31 -14.67
N TYR A 52 -20.57 10.26 -14.61
CA TYR A 52 -21.63 10.11 -13.62
C TYR A 52 -21.08 9.99 -12.21
N ASN A 53 -20.04 9.20 -11.96
CA ASN A 53 -19.45 9.10 -10.62
C ASN A 53 -18.89 10.46 -10.16
N THR A 54 -18.29 11.22 -11.07
CA THR A 54 -17.77 12.56 -10.77
C THR A 54 -18.90 13.53 -10.42
N PHE A 55 -19.98 13.53 -11.19
CA PHE A 55 -21.14 14.39 -10.91
C PHE A 55 -21.84 14.00 -9.62
N ILE A 56 -22.08 12.72 -9.37
CA ILE A 56 -22.66 12.21 -8.12
C ILE A 56 -21.83 12.71 -6.92
N ARG A 57 -20.52 12.46 -6.93
CA ARG A 57 -19.62 12.86 -5.84
C ARG A 57 -19.61 14.38 -5.64
N ARG A 58 -19.53 15.16 -6.72
CA ARG A 58 -19.52 16.64 -6.65
C ARG A 58 -20.86 17.19 -6.17
N ALA A 59 -21.98 16.67 -6.65
CA ALA A 59 -23.31 17.11 -6.25
C ALA A 59 -23.53 16.85 -4.75
N ALA A 60 -23.20 15.64 -4.29
CA ALA A 60 -23.31 15.26 -2.88
C ALA A 60 -22.44 16.17 -1.98
N ILE A 61 -21.16 16.36 -2.30
CA ILE A 61 -20.22 17.09 -1.41
C ILE A 61 -20.33 18.61 -1.58
N LYS A 62 -20.26 19.12 -2.82
CA LYS A 62 -20.16 20.58 -3.06
C LYS A 62 -21.50 21.29 -3.08
N LYS A 63 -22.59 20.57 -3.34
CA LYS A 63 -23.95 21.15 -3.45
C LYS A 63 -24.92 20.60 -2.41
N ASN A 64 -24.46 19.68 -1.54
CA ASN A 64 -25.30 19.01 -0.55
C ASN A 64 -26.56 18.38 -1.18
N PHE A 65 -26.44 17.88 -2.42
CA PHE A 65 -27.56 17.34 -3.18
C PHE A 65 -27.89 15.92 -2.68
N LYS A 66 -28.77 15.86 -1.68
CA LYS A 66 -29.15 14.63 -0.96
C LYS A 66 -29.61 13.46 -1.83
N PRO A 67 -30.32 13.65 -2.95
CA PRO A 67 -30.77 12.52 -3.78
C PRO A 67 -29.64 11.64 -4.34
N LEU A 68 -28.42 12.19 -4.48
CA LEU A 68 -27.23 11.45 -4.93
C LEU A 68 -26.21 11.23 -3.79
N GLY A 69 -26.61 11.44 -2.54
CA GLY A 69 -25.75 11.35 -1.35
C GLY A 69 -25.45 9.94 -0.87
N TYR A 70 -25.34 8.96 -1.78
CA TYR A 70 -25.22 7.54 -1.46
C TYR A 70 -23.96 6.91 -2.09
N PRO A 71 -23.45 5.80 -1.55
CA PRO A 71 -22.39 5.02 -2.17
C PRO A 71 -22.76 4.56 -3.59
N VAL A 72 -21.79 4.59 -4.50
CA VAL A 72 -21.98 4.22 -5.91
C VAL A 72 -21.57 2.77 -6.13
N ILE A 73 -22.40 2.00 -6.83
CA ILE A 73 -22.06 0.69 -7.36
C ILE A 73 -21.88 0.77 -8.88
N ASN A 74 -20.79 0.20 -9.41
CA ASN A 74 -20.55 0.09 -10.84
C ASN A 74 -20.33 -1.36 -11.26
N PHE A 75 -20.83 -1.72 -12.45
CA PHE A 75 -20.62 -3.02 -13.08
C PHE A 75 -19.53 -2.89 -14.16
N ALA A 76 -18.31 -3.31 -13.83
CA ALA A 76 -17.14 -3.21 -14.71
C ALA A 76 -17.05 -4.36 -15.73
N GLN A 77 -17.98 -5.30 -15.69
CA GLN A 77 -17.97 -6.54 -16.47
C GLN A 77 -17.79 -6.29 -17.97
N ARG A 78 -16.78 -6.90 -18.58
CA ARG A 78 -16.50 -6.83 -20.03
C ARG A 78 -16.07 -8.21 -20.53
N SER A 79 -16.24 -8.46 -21.82
CA SER A 79 -15.81 -9.72 -22.44
C SER A 79 -14.30 -9.90 -22.40
N ASP A 80 -13.55 -8.81 -22.58
CA ASP A 80 -12.09 -8.81 -22.44
C ASP A 80 -11.67 -8.56 -20.99
N ALA A 81 -10.88 -9.50 -20.45
CA ALA A 81 -10.46 -9.53 -19.05
C ALA A 81 -9.53 -8.36 -18.67
N LEU A 82 -8.67 -7.93 -19.60
CA LEU A 82 -7.78 -6.79 -19.39
C LEU A 82 -8.60 -5.49 -19.36
N PHE A 83 -9.50 -5.33 -20.31
CA PHE A 83 -10.37 -4.16 -20.39
C PHE A 83 -11.31 -4.06 -19.18
N GLU A 84 -11.90 -5.17 -18.73
CA GLU A 84 -12.64 -5.22 -17.46
C GLU A 84 -11.80 -4.68 -16.29
N SER A 85 -10.54 -5.11 -16.19
CA SER A 85 -9.63 -4.68 -15.12
C SER A 85 -9.31 -3.19 -15.21
N LEU A 86 -9.16 -2.63 -16.41
CA LEU A 86 -8.96 -1.19 -16.62
C LEU A 86 -10.20 -0.38 -16.21
N VAL A 87 -11.40 -0.86 -16.56
CA VAL A 87 -12.67 -0.21 -16.15
C VAL A 87 -12.85 -0.30 -14.64
N ALA A 88 -12.53 -1.43 -14.01
CA ALA A 88 -12.55 -1.56 -12.55
C ALA A 88 -11.54 -0.60 -11.89
N GLY A 89 -10.33 -0.47 -12.44
CA GLY A 89 -9.34 0.49 -11.97
C GLY A 89 -9.82 1.95 -12.04
N LEU A 90 -10.52 2.32 -13.12
CA LEU A 90 -11.19 3.62 -13.21
C LEU A 90 -12.20 3.82 -12.07
N GLY A 91 -13.00 2.81 -11.74
CA GLY A 91 -13.97 2.86 -10.64
C GLY A 91 -13.30 3.10 -9.30
N ILE A 92 -12.20 2.39 -9.02
CA ILE A 92 -11.39 2.56 -7.80
C ILE A 92 -10.92 4.02 -7.68
N ALA A 93 -10.37 4.57 -8.76
CA ALA A 93 -9.86 5.93 -8.78
C ALA A 93 -10.95 7.02 -8.83
N LYS A 94 -12.18 6.67 -9.23
CA LYS A 94 -13.28 7.60 -9.48
C LYS A 94 -14.55 7.19 -8.73
N TYR A 95 -14.41 7.24 -7.40
CA TYR A 95 -15.52 7.35 -6.44
C TYR A 95 -16.50 6.16 -6.37
N ALA A 96 -16.25 5.07 -7.10
CA ALA A 96 -17.02 3.85 -6.95
C ALA A 96 -16.79 3.30 -5.53
N SER A 97 -17.87 2.95 -4.85
CA SER A 97 -17.85 2.34 -3.51
C SER A 97 -17.95 0.82 -3.60
N THR A 98 -18.56 0.31 -4.66
CA THR A 98 -18.61 -1.12 -4.98
C THR A 98 -18.40 -1.32 -6.48
N ILE A 99 -17.60 -2.31 -6.85
CA ILE A 99 -17.28 -2.63 -8.24
C ILE A 99 -17.51 -4.12 -8.44
N VAL A 100 -18.38 -4.46 -9.39
CA VAL A 100 -18.68 -5.84 -9.76
C VAL A 100 -17.87 -6.21 -11.00
N ILE A 101 -17.10 -7.30 -10.91
CA ILE A 101 -16.27 -7.87 -11.98
C ILE A 101 -16.71 -9.30 -12.27
N SER A 102 -16.37 -9.85 -13.44
CA SER A 102 -16.85 -11.17 -13.86
C SER A 102 -16.06 -12.33 -13.26
N SER A 103 -14.80 -12.12 -12.88
CA SER A 103 -13.93 -13.17 -12.34
C SER A 103 -12.96 -12.64 -11.28
N ALA A 104 -12.66 -13.48 -10.28
CA ALA A 104 -11.67 -13.21 -9.23
C ALA A 104 -10.30 -13.81 -9.57
N GLU A 105 -9.83 -13.63 -10.81
CA GLU A 105 -8.52 -14.12 -11.24
C GLU A 105 -7.39 -13.51 -10.41
N LYS A 106 -6.39 -14.33 -10.04
CA LYS A 106 -5.31 -13.91 -9.12
C LYS A 106 -4.57 -12.66 -9.60
N TRP A 107 -4.25 -12.58 -10.89
CA TRP A 107 -3.53 -11.44 -11.47
C TRP A 107 -4.37 -10.16 -11.46
N LYS A 108 -5.69 -10.26 -11.72
CA LYS A 108 -6.62 -9.12 -11.64
C LYS A 108 -6.70 -8.59 -10.21
N ASN A 109 -6.92 -9.49 -9.26
CA ASN A 109 -7.05 -9.14 -7.85
C ASN A 109 -5.77 -8.51 -7.31
N LEU A 110 -4.59 -9.02 -7.70
CA LEU A 110 -3.31 -8.41 -7.33
C LEU A 110 -3.24 -6.95 -7.80
N ALA A 111 -3.52 -6.69 -9.08
CA ALA A 111 -3.48 -5.34 -9.64
C ALA A 111 -4.52 -4.41 -9.00
N LEU A 112 -5.78 -4.85 -8.88
CA LEU A 112 -6.89 -4.06 -8.36
C LEU A 112 -6.76 -3.78 -6.86
N PHE A 113 -6.35 -4.76 -6.06
CA PHE A 113 -6.12 -4.55 -4.63
C PHE A 113 -4.92 -3.66 -4.36
N THR A 114 -3.85 -3.78 -5.14
CA THR A 114 -2.70 -2.87 -5.07
C THR A 114 -3.13 -1.43 -5.39
N LEU A 115 -3.86 -1.22 -6.48
CA LEU A 115 -4.37 0.10 -6.85
C LEU A 115 -5.29 0.67 -5.76
N ARG A 116 -6.21 -0.14 -5.24
CA ARG A 116 -7.12 0.27 -4.15
C ARG A 116 -6.33 0.67 -2.91
N GLN A 117 -5.36 -0.13 -2.48
CA GLN A 117 -4.52 0.20 -1.33
C GLN A 117 -3.80 1.53 -1.55
N ASN A 118 -3.20 1.73 -2.73
CA ASN A 118 -2.47 2.95 -3.05
C ASN A 118 -3.37 4.20 -3.04
N VAL A 119 -4.56 4.12 -3.63
CA VAL A 119 -5.50 5.27 -3.71
C VAL A 119 -6.10 5.63 -2.35
N TYR A 120 -6.35 4.63 -1.50
CA TYR A 120 -7.04 4.83 -0.21
C TYR A 120 -6.08 4.91 1.01
N THR A 121 -4.76 4.91 0.79
CA THR A 121 -3.78 5.22 1.83
C THR A 121 -3.86 6.69 2.20
N ASP A 122 -3.79 7.02 3.48
CA ASP A 122 -3.73 8.41 3.94
C ASP A 122 -2.47 9.08 3.39
N PRO A 123 -2.58 10.12 2.55
CA PRO A 123 -1.42 10.77 1.97
C PRO A 123 -0.60 11.58 3.00
N GLN A 124 -1.12 11.85 4.19
CA GLN A 124 -0.44 12.61 5.23
C GLN A 124 0.37 11.73 6.19
N VAL A 125 0.03 10.44 6.30
CA VAL A 125 0.63 9.51 7.27
C VAL A 125 1.30 8.36 6.51
N PRO A 126 2.64 8.40 6.34
CA PRO A 126 3.36 7.27 5.77
C PRO A 126 3.14 6.02 6.62
N MET A 127 2.83 4.89 5.96
CA MET A 127 2.77 3.61 6.63
C MET A 127 4.18 3.22 7.11
N GLN A 128 4.35 3.10 8.42
CA GLN A 128 5.61 2.84 9.09
C GLN A 128 5.66 1.45 9.73
N VAL A 129 6.87 0.94 9.88
CA VAL A 129 7.19 -0.26 10.65
C VAL A 129 7.87 0.18 11.95
N GLU A 130 7.68 -0.55 13.04
CA GLU A 130 8.33 -0.24 14.32
C GLU A 130 9.86 -0.33 14.18
N GLN A 131 10.59 0.66 14.69
CA GLN A 131 12.06 0.61 14.74
C GLN A 131 12.51 -0.46 15.72
N LYS A 132 13.17 -1.50 15.19
CA LYS A 132 13.87 -2.53 15.95
C LYS A 132 14.70 -3.41 15.01
N ILE A 133 15.42 -4.37 15.58
CA ILE A 133 16.03 -5.45 14.80
C ILE A 133 15.00 -6.57 14.63
N TYR A 134 14.68 -6.91 13.39
CA TYR A 134 13.83 -8.04 13.06
C TYR A 134 14.69 -9.24 12.67
N LYS A 135 14.33 -10.42 13.17
CA LYS A 135 14.89 -11.69 12.67
C LYS A 135 14.05 -12.15 11.49
N ILE A 136 14.68 -12.28 10.33
CA ILE A 136 14.04 -12.83 9.14
C ILE A 136 14.50 -14.29 8.99
N GLY A 137 13.55 -15.21 9.02
CA GLY A 137 13.83 -16.64 9.19
C GLY A 137 14.41 -16.98 10.57
N GLU A 138 15.21 -18.04 10.63
CA GLU A 138 15.87 -18.51 11.86
C GLU A 138 17.26 -17.88 12.02
N ALA A 139 17.32 -16.56 12.17
CA ALA A 139 18.59 -15.82 12.28
C ALA A 139 19.37 -16.19 13.57
N THR A 140 20.65 -16.50 13.40
CA THR A 140 21.60 -16.89 14.45
C THR A 140 22.59 -15.75 14.77
N PRO A 141 23.42 -15.85 15.81
CA PRO A 141 24.48 -14.87 16.06
C PRO A 141 25.50 -14.68 14.93
N ASP A 142 25.61 -15.65 14.01
CA ASP A 142 26.51 -15.58 12.85
C ASP A 142 25.80 -15.10 11.56
N SER A 143 24.48 -14.89 11.64
CA SER A 143 23.68 -14.44 10.50
C SER A 143 23.96 -12.97 10.13
N PRO A 144 23.91 -12.60 8.83
CA PRO A 144 24.19 -11.24 8.39
C PRO A 144 23.30 -10.18 9.04
N LEU A 145 23.86 -8.99 9.28
CA LEU A 145 23.14 -7.81 9.75
C LEU A 145 22.99 -6.79 8.62
N LEU A 146 21.75 -6.52 8.23
CA LEU A 146 21.39 -5.51 7.23
C LEU A 146 20.69 -4.34 7.90
N ILE A 147 20.80 -3.13 7.33
CA ILE A 147 20.01 -1.97 7.75
C ILE A 147 19.17 -1.39 6.62
N THR A 148 17.95 -0.97 6.95
CA THR A 148 17.09 -0.19 6.06
C THR A 148 16.22 0.79 6.86
N THR A 149 15.33 1.53 6.20
CA THR A 149 14.42 2.49 6.84
C THR A 149 13.10 1.86 7.24
N ASN A 150 12.36 2.54 8.13
CA ASN A 150 11.05 2.11 8.59
C ASN A 150 9.87 2.43 7.66
N PHE A 151 10.12 2.85 6.41
CA PHE A 151 9.05 2.95 5.42
C PHE A 151 8.53 1.55 5.08
N SER A 152 7.25 1.30 5.31
CA SER A 152 6.65 -0.04 5.16
C SER A 152 6.95 -0.70 3.81
N LEU A 153 6.84 0.04 2.70
CA LEU A 153 7.13 -0.52 1.38
C LEU A 153 8.61 -0.91 1.24
N THR A 154 9.52 -0.08 1.74
CA THR A 154 10.96 -0.40 1.78
C THR A 154 11.22 -1.64 2.64
N TYR A 155 10.63 -1.71 3.84
CA TYR A 155 10.75 -2.87 4.72
C TYR A 155 10.25 -4.17 4.06
N PHE A 156 9.03 -4.18 3.52
CA PHE A 156 8.45 -5.40 2.94
C PHE A 156 9.18 -5.86 1.67
N ILE A 157 9.70 -4.92 0.87
CA ILE A 157 10.57 -5.26 -0.27
C ILE A 157 11.87 -5.91 0.21
N VAL A 158 12.56 -5.33 1.20
CA VAL A 158 13.84 -5.87 1.68
C VAL A 158 13.64 -7.19 2.42
N SER A 159 12.70 -7.27 3.36
CA SER A 159 12.42 -8.49 4.12
C SER A 159 11.96 -9.63 3.21
N GLY A 160 11.08 -9.37 2.24
CA GLY A 160 10.66 -10.38 1.26
C GLY A 160 11.83 -10.92 0.43
N GLU A 161 12.78 -10.07 0.03
CA GLU A 161 13.96 -10.53 -0.71
C GLU A 161 14.99 -11.24 0.18
N VAL A 162 15.09 -10.88 1.47
CA VAL A 162 15.85 -11.66 2.45
C VAL A 162 15.22 -13.05 2.62
N GLU A 163 13.89 -13.17 2.74
CA GLU A 163 13.21 -14.47 2.78
C GLU A 163 13.45 -15.29 1.49
N ASN A 164 13.32 -14.66 0.32
CA ASN A 164 13.58 -15.29 -0.97
C ASN A 164 15.04 -15.77 -1.13
N SER A 165 15.98 -15.13 -0.42
CA SER A 165 17.39 -15.54 -0.42
C SER A 165 17.61 -16.92 0.20
N LYS A 166 16.72 -17.32 1.12
CA LYS A 166 16.86 -18.47 2.02
C LYS A 166 18.09 -18.37 2.96
N VAL A 167 18.63 -17.18 3.16
CA VAL A 167 19.69 -16.87 4.11
C VAL A 167 19.05 -16.14 5.30
N PRO A 168 18.95 -16.76 6.49
CA PRO A 168 18.45 -16.08 7.67
C PRO A 168 19.32 -14.89 8.04
N ALA A 169 18.69 -13.75 8.36
CA ALA A 169 19.40 -12.50 8.60
C ALA A 169 18.71 -11.63 9.66
N HIS A 170 19.50 -10.77 10.29
CA HIS A 170 19.02 -9.67 11.12
C HIS A 170 18.79 -8.44 10.25
N LEU A 171 17.60 -7.84 10.36
CA LEU A 171 17.23 -6.65 9.61
C LEU A 171 16.94 -5.50 10.58
N ALA A 172 17.88 -4.58 10.66
CA ALA A 172 17.80 -3.36 11.45
C ALA A 172 16.90 -2.33 10.73
N ILE A 173 15.76 -2.02 11.33
CA ILE A 173 14.79 -1.06 10.80
C ILE A 173 14.94 0.25 11.54
N MET A 174 15.55 1.25 10.91
CA MET A 174 15.75 2.56 11.53
C MET A 174 14.59 3.50 11.23
N ASP A 175 14.10 4.18 12.26
CA ASP A 175 13.06 5.20 12.12
C ASP A 175 13.59 6.38 11.30
N CYS A 176 12.93 6.59 10.17
CA CYS A 176 13.18 7.69 9.25
C CYS A 176 11.89 8.47 8.98
N GLU A 177 10.93 8.42 9.92
CA GLU A 177 9.59 8.97 9.78
C GLU A 177 8.83 8.40 8.57
N GLY A 178 9.07 7.11 8.28
CA GLY A 178 8.43 6.41 7.17
C GLY A 178 8.88 6.87 5.79
N LEU A 179 10.06 7.48 5.69
CA LEU A 179 10.68 7.84 4.41
C LEU A 179 11.49 6.68 3.83
N SER A 180 11.45 6.53 2.50
CA SER A 180 12.29 5.57 1.77
C SER A 180 13.79 5.88 1.96
N VAL A 181 14.68 4.92 1.68
CA VAL A 181 16.14 5.07 1.85
C VAL A 181 16.68 6.39 1.26
N LEU A 182 16.41 6.66 -0.02
CA LEU A 182 16.92 7.85 -0.69
C LEU A 182 16.25 9.14 -0.19
N THR A 183 14.95 9.09 0.09
CA THR A 183 14.22 10.25 0.64
C THR A 183 14.73 10.60 2.03
N ALA A 184 14.94 9.61 2.89
CA ALA A 184 15.46 9.76 4.24
C ALA A 184 16.91 10.26 4.23
N TRP A 185 17.75 9.74 3.33
CA TRP A 185 19.11 10.22 3.15
C TRP A 185 19.14 11.70 2.72
N ALA A 186 18.38 12.06 1.68
CA ALA A 186 18.30 13.43 1.20
C ALA A 186 17.75 14.40 2.25
N ALA A 187 16.85 13.93 3.13
CA ALA A 187 16.28 14.71 4.23
C ALA A 187 17.16 14.74 5.50
N GLY A 188 18.36 14.14 5.50
CA GLY A 188 19.22 14.08 6.70
C GLY A 188 18.67 13.19 7.83
N LYS A 189 17.74 12.30 7.51
CA LYS A 189 17.15 11.32 8.44
C LYS A 189 17.86 9.97 8.41
N PHE A 190 18.52 9.64 7.30
CA PHE A 190 19.37 8.45 7.15
C PHE A 190 20.83 8.84 6.97
N THR A 191 21.55 9.03 8.09
CA THR A 191 22.95 9.50 8.10
C THR A 191 23.85 8.54 8.87
N GLY A 192 25.17 8.58 8.61
CA GLY A 192 26.10 7.67 9.27
C GLY A 192 26.06 7.73 10.79
N SER A 193 25.91 8.92 11.38
CA SER A 193 25.77 9.08 12.84
C SER A 193 24.45 8.51 13.38
N LYS A 194 23.33 8.70 12.68
CA LYS A 194 22.03 8.15 13.10
C LYS A 194 22.02 6.61 13.02
N ILE A 195 22.59 6.07 11.94
CA ILE A 195 22.77 4.63 11.75
C ILE A 195 23.62 4.05 12.88
N ALA A 196 24.80 4.64 13.14
CA ALA A 196 25.69 4.18 14.20
C ALA A 196 25.05 4.22 15.59
N ASN A 197 24.32 5.30 15.91
CA ASN A 197 23.61 5.41 17.19
C ASN A 197 22.54 4.32 17.31
N PHE A 198 21.74 4.09 16.26
CA PHE A 198 20.72 3.05 16.28
C PHE A 198 21.32 1.65 16.50
N ILE A 199 22.41 1.30 15.81
CA ILE A 199 23.07 0.01 16.00
C ILE A 199 23.54 -0.17 17.45
N LYS A 200 24.17 0.85 18.05
CA LYS A 200 24.60 0.81 19.46
C LYS A 200 23.42 0.70 20.43
N GLU A 201 22.41 1.55 20.26
CA GLU A 201 21.24 1.60 21.13
C GLU A 201 20.36 0.35 21.03
N SER A 202 20.37 -0.32 19.87
CA SER A 202 19.62 -1.56 19.66
C SER A 202 20.16 -2.74 20.46
N GLY A 203 21.42 -2.69 20.92
CA GLY A 203 22.07 -3.78 21.64
C GLY A 203 22.51 -4.97 20.77
N ILE A 204 22.30 -4.91 19.45
CA ILE A 204 22.63 -6.00 18.51
C ILE A 204 24.11 -6.42 18.56
N GLU A 205 25.00 -5.51 18.96
CA GLU A 205 26.44 -5.79 19.10
C GLU A 205 26.73 -6.93 20.11
N ASN A 206 25.82 -7.16 21.06
CA ASN A 206 25.91 -8.24 22.05
C ASN A 206 25.23 -9.53 21.61
N GLU A 207 24.49 -9.51 20.50
CA GLU A 207 23.74 -10.65 19.96
C GLU A 207 24.42 -11.29 18.74
N VAL A 208 25.22 -10.53 17.99
CA VAL A 208 25.99 -11.04 16.84
C VAL A 208 27.47 -11.25 17.17
N ASN A 209 28.04 -12.33 16.61
CA ASN A 209 29.46 -12.70 16.80
C ASN A 209 30.41 -11.94 15.88
N HIS A 210 29.89 -11.16 14.92
CA HIS A 210 30.66 -10.39 13.97
C HIS A 210 30.47 -8.88 14.18
N ARG A 211 31.26 -8.08 13.47
CA ARG A 211 31.16 -6.62 13.43
C ARG A 211 31.09 -6.17 11.97
N GLU A 212 30.00 -6.55 11.31
CA GLU A 212 29.76 -6.21 9.91
C GLU A 212 28.31 -5.75 9.73
N LEU A 213 28.14 -4.59 9.08
CA LEU A 213 26.84 -4.01 8.77
C LEU A 213 26.69 -3.86 7.25
N ILE A 214 25.63 -4.45 6.69
CA ILE A 214 25.30 -4.33 5.26
C ILE A 214 24.35 -3.15 5.06
N ILE A 215 24.77 -2.18 4.26
CA ILE A 215 23.97 -0.97 3.94
C ILE A 215 23.38 -1.03 2.53
N PRO A 216 22.29 -0.30 2.23
CA PRO A 216 21.76 -0.22 0.88
C PRO A 216 22.75 0.43 -0.09
N GLY A 217 22.86 -0.12 -1.31
CA GLY A 217 23.88 0.31 -2.28
C GLY A 217 23.75 1.77 -2.75
N TYR A 218 22.55 2.35 -2.68
CA TYR A 218 22.31 3.75 -3.03
C TYR A 218 22.92 4.74 -2.03
N VAL A 219 23.23 4.30 -0.81
CA VAL A 219 23.84 5.14 0.23
C VAL A 219 25.26 4.69 0.57
N ALA A 220 25.96 4.09 -0.40
CA ALA A 220 27.35 3.64 -0.26
C ALA A 220 28.30 4.74 0.29
N ILE A 221 28.01 6.00 -0.02
CA ILE A 221 28.75 7.18 0.47
C ILE A 221 28.71 7.32 2.00
N LEU A 222 27.76 6.69 2.69
CA LEU A 222 27.68 6.70 4.15
C LEU A 222 28.66 5.74 4.82
N SER A 223 29.27 4.79 4.08
CA SER A 223 30.13 3.74 4.63
C SER A 223 31.22 4.26 5.56
N GLY A 224 32.09 5.15 5.09
CA GLY A 224 33.17 5.71 5.91
C GLY A 224 32.63 6.46 7.15
N ALA A 225 31.57 7.26 7.00
CA ALA A 225 30.98 7.97 8.13
C ALA A 225 30.30 7.05 9.16
N ILE A 226 29.87 5.86 8.76
CA ILE A 226 29.35 4.83 9.67
C ILE A 226 30.52 4.14 10.37
N GLU A 227 31.56 3.71 9.64
CA GLU A 227 32.75 3.06 10.21
C GLU A 227 33.48 3.96 11.21
N ASP A 228 33.60 5.26 10.92
CA ASP A 228 34.17 6.26 11.83
C ASP A 228 33.38 6.39 13.15
N LYS A 229 32.10 6.02 13.16
CA LYS A 229 31.21 6.12 14.33
C LYS A 229 30.95 4.78 15.01
N LEU A 230 31.11 3.68 14.27
CA LEU A 230 31.05 2.30 14.73
C LEU A 230 32.46 1.71 14.69
N GLU A 231 33.32 2.15 15.61
CA GLU A 231 34.70 1.66 15.68
C GLU A 231 34.74 0.13 15.76
N GLY A 232 35.57 -0.48 14.92
CA GLY A 232 35.70 -1.95 14.82
C GLY A 232 34.64 -2.63 13.98
N TRP A 233 33.66 -1.90 13.43
CA TRP A 233 32.71 -2.42 12.45
C TRP A 233 33.22 -2.22 11.02
N LYS A 234 33.00 -3.24 10.20
CA LYS A 234 33.12 -3.18 8.74
C LYS A 234 31.76 -2.84 8.14
N VAL A 235 31.71 -1.89 7.21
CA VAL A 235 30.49 -1.59 6.45
C VAL A 235 30.59 -2.17 5.05
N THR A 236 29.71 -3.12 4.75
CA THR A 236 29.62 -3.71 3.43
C THR A 236 28.49 -3.06 2.64
N VAL A 237 28.81 -2.61 1.43
CA VAL A 237 27.82 -2.01 0.52
C VAL A 237 27.05 -3.12 -0.17
N GLY A 238 25.77 -3.25 0.16
CA GLY A 238 24.85 -4.16 -0.51
C GLY A 238 24.43 -3.67 -1.91
N PRO A 239 23.53 -4.40 -2.57
CA PRO A 239 23.02 -3.98 -3.87
C PRO A 239 22.18 -2.70 -3.78
N ARG A 240 22.07 -2.00 -4.92
CA ARG A 240 21.21 -0.82 -5.06
C ARG A 240 19.73 -1.20 -5.02
N GLU A 241 19.38 -2.31 -5.66
CA GLU A 241 18.02 -2.83 -5.73
C GLU A 241 17.88 -4.10 -4.88
N ALA A 242 16.76 -4.21 -4.17
CA ALA A 242 16.52 -5.33 -3.26
C ALA A 242 16.42 -6.69 -3.97
N ASN A 243 15.99 -6.72 -5.23
CA ASN A 243 15.89 -7.96 -6.02
C ASN A 243 17.25 -8.67 -6.25
N ALA A 244 18.36 -7.98 -6.02
CA ALA A 244 19.70 -8.55 -6.07
C ALA A 244 20.21 -9.04 -4.70
N LEU A 245 19.50 -8.76 -3.60
CA LEU A 245 19.82 -9.26 -2.26
C LEU A 245 19.91 -10.79 -2.21
N PRO A 246 19.04 -11.57 -2.88
CA PRO A 246 19.14 -13.02 -2.83
C PRO A 246 20.50 -13.56 -3.29
N THR A 247 21.01 -13.03 -4.41
CA THR A 247 22.32 -13.44 -4.94
C THR A 247 23.46 -12.93 -4.07
N PHE A 248 23.39 -11.67 -3.63
CA PHE A 248 24.38 -11.06 -2.75
C PHE A 248 24.55 -11.84 -1.44
N LEU A 249 23.45 -12.15 -0.74
CA LEU A 249 23.49 -12.86 0.54
C LEU A 249 24.01 -14.29 0.38
N ARG A 250 23.61 -15.01 -0.67
CA ARG A 250 24.15 -16.35 -0.95
C ARG A 250 25.64 -16.34 -1.24
N SER A 251 26.16 -15.30 -1.91
CA SER A 251 27.60 -15.17 -2.16
C SER A 251 28.40 -14.78 -0.92
N ALA A 252 27.78 -14.05 0.02
CA ALA A 252 28.42 -13.65 1.27
C ALA A 252 28.39 -14.76 2.34
N ALA A 253 27.45 -15.70 2.23
CA ALA A 253 27.30 -16.84 3.13
C ALA A 253 28.07 -18.11 2.68
N ALA A 254 28.67 -18.09 1.49
CA ALA A 254 29.48 -19.17 0.92
C ALA A 254 30.96 -18.98 1.26
#